data_AF-A0A0D6QHH0-F1
#
_entry.id   AF-A0A0D6QHH0-F1
#
_cell.length_a   1.000
_cell.length_b   1.000
_cell.length_c   1.000
_cell.angle_alpha   90.00
_cell.angle_beta   90.00
_cell.angle_gamma   90.00
#
_symmetry.space_group_name_H-M   'P 1'
#
loop_
_entity.id
_entity.type
_entity.pdbx_description
1 polymer ?
#
loop_
_entity_poly.entity_id
_entity_poly.type
_entity_poly.pdbx_seq_one_letter_code
_entity_poly.pdbx_strand_id
1 'polypeptide(L)' 'MAARKRQTSPDLLARLAALEERVARLEAGRAPPGDGRAAAVERSPKVKRCPGCGLPLRRSKGRCAACGRPLDPI' A
#
# COMPACT_ATOMS: atom_id res chain seq x y z
N MET A 1 6.36 -21.70 26.57
CA MET A 1 7.13 -21.26 25.39
C MET A 1 7.17 -22.40 24.38
N ALA A 2 6.75 -22.18 23.13
CA ALA A 2 6.74 -23.25 22.13
C ALA A 2 8.18 -23.65 21.77
N ALA A 3 8.52 -24.93 21.91
CA ALA A 3 9.83 -25.45 21.54
C ALA A 3 10.05 -25.25 20.02
N ARG A 4 11.13 -24.54 19.65
CA ARG A 4 11.54 -24.42 18.24
C ARG A 4 11.94 -25.82 17.75
N LYS A 5 11.08 -26.47 16.95
CA LYS A 5 11.46 -27.69 16.22
C LYS A 5 12.69 -27.39 15.36
N ARG A 6 13.73 -28.21 15.49
CA ARG A 6 14.90 -28.18 14.60
C ARG A 6 14.40 -28.54 13.20
N GLN A 7 14.60 -27.64 12.25
CA GLN A 7 14.25 -27.88 10.85
C GLN A 7 15.30 -28.78 10.24
N THR A 8 14.85 -29.78 9.49
CA THR A 8 15.76 -30.68 8.78
C THR A 8 16.16 -30.04 7.45
N SER A 9 17.25 -30.52 6.84
CA SER A 9 17.66 -30.05 5.52
C SER A 9 16.56 -30.14 4.44
N PRO A 10 15.74 -31.22 4.33
CA PRO A 10 14.65 -31.24 3.36
C PRO A 10 13.55 -30.22 3.67
N ASP A 11 13.26 -29.93 4.95
CA ASP A 11 12.28 -28.89 5.31
C ASP A 11 12.72 -27.49 4.84
N LEU A 12 14.02 -27.21 4.95
CA LEU A 12 14.61 -25.94 4.52
C LEU A 12 14.59 -25.81 2.99
N LEU A 13 14.92 -26.88 2.27
CA LEU A 13 14.86 -26.89 0.81
C LEU A 13 13.43 -26.69 0.29
N ALA A 14 12.44 -27.33 0.90
CA ALA A 14 11.03 -27.14 0.55
C ALA A 14 10.58 -25.69 0.79
N ARG A 15 11.03 -25.07 1.88
CA ARG A 15 10.77 -23.66 2.17
C ARG A 15 11.42 -22.70 1.18
N LEU A 16 12.65 -22.99 0.76
CA LEU A 16 13.36 -22.19 -0.24
C LEU A 16 12.64 -22.24 -1.60
N ALA A 17 12.28 -23.44 -2.07
CA ALA A 17 11.53 -23.59 -3.32
C ALA A 17 10.20 -22.82 -3.29
N ALA A 18 9.47 -22.88 -2.17
CA ALA A 18 8.23 -22.12 -1.99
C ALA A 18 8.46 -20.60 -1.99
N LEU A 19 9.60 -20.12 -1.48
CA LEU A 19 9.96 -18.69 -1.52
C LEU A 19 10.34 -18.25 -2.93
N GLU A 20 11.10 -19.04 -3.66
CA GLU A 20 11.50 -18.77 -5.04
C GLU A 20 10.28 -18.65 -5.96
N GLU A 21 9.31 -19.56 -5.84
CA GLU A 21 8.06 -19.50 -6.61
C GLU A 21 7.25 -18.23 -6.30
N ARG A 22 7.19 -17.84 -5.02
CA ARG A 22 6.53 -16.59 -4.61
C ARG A 22 7.21 -15.36 -5.21
N VAL A 23 8.54 -15.33 -5.21
CA VAL A 23 9.32 -14.23 -5.81
C VAL A 23 9.08 -14.16 -7.31
N ALA A 24 9.11 -15.29 -8.02
CA ALA A 24 8.85 -15.34 -9.45
C ALA A 24 7.44 -14.80 -9.81
N ARG A 25 6.42 -15.10 -9.01
CA ARG A 25 5.07 -14.53 -9.20
C ARG A 25 5.04 -13.01 -8.99
N LEU A 26 5.79 -12.50 -8.01
CA LEU A 26 5.90 -11.07 -7.73
C LEU A 26 6.62 -10.34 -8.86
N GLU A 27 7.75 -10.88 -9.33
CA GLU A 27 8.52 -10.31 -10.44
C GLU A 27 7.73 -10.30 -11.74
N ALA A 28 6.89 -11.32 -11.97
CA ALA A 28 5.99 -11.38 -13.12
C ALA A 28 4.72 -10.52 -12.97
N GLY A 29 4.55 -9.79 -11.86
CA GLY A 29 3.36 -8.97 -11.60
C GLY A 29 2.06 -9.77 -11.40
N ARG A 30 2.16 -11.08 -11.15
CA ARG A 30 1.02 -12.00 -10.95
C ARG A 30 0.78 -12.33 -9.47
N ALA A 31 1.08 -11.40 -8.57
CA ALA A 31 0.85 -11.65 -7.17
C ALA A 31 -0.61 -11.30 -6.78
N PRO A 32 -1.24 -12.13 -5.92
CA PRO A 32 -2.65 -12.02 -5.58
C PRO A 32 -2.99 -10.70 -4.86
N PRO A 33 -4.26 -10.27 -4.94
CA PRO A 33 -4.71 -9.09 -4.21
C PRO A 33 -4.50 -9.28 -2.70
N GLY A 34 -3.92 -8.26 -2.04
CA GLY A 34 -3.67 -8.29 -0.60
C GLY A 34 -2.24 -8.69 -0.18
N ASP A 35 -1.36 -9.10 -1.11
CA ASP A 35 0.04 -9.48 -0.79
C ASP A 35 0.97 -8.30 -0.42
N GLY A 36 0.42 -7.10 -0.24
CA GLY A 36 1.13 -5.88 0.19
C GLY A 36 2.19 -5.35 -0.79
N ARG A 37 2.62 -6.14 -1.77
CA ARG A 37 3.70 -5.83 -2.73
C ARG A 37 3.27 -5.81 -4.20
N ALA A 38 2.07 -6.30 -4.52
CA ALA A 38 1.65 -6.57 -5.91
C ALA A 38 0.56 -5.67 -6.45
N ALA A 39 -0.17 -4.96 -5.60
CA ALA A 39 -1.13 -4.00 -6.08
C ALA A 39 -0.45 -2.65 -6.16
N ALA A 40 0.02 -2.26 -7.34
CA ALA A 40 -0.11 -0.87 -7.74
C ALA A 40 -1.62 -0.60 -7.78
N VAL A 41 -2.22 -0.41 -6.60
CA VAL A 41 -3.55 0.16 -6.51
C VAL A 41 -3.38 1.52 -7.15
N GLU A 42 -4.05 1.75 -8.28
CA GLU A 42 -4.28 3.09 -8.82
C GLU A 42 -4.61 3.98 -7.62
N ARG A 43 -3.63 4.79 -7.18
CA ARG A 43 -3.85 5.71 -6.07
C ARG A 43 -5.01 6.56 -6.53
N SER A 44 -6.14 6.40 -5.84
CA SER A 44 -7.44 6.98 -6.16
C SER A 44 -7.29 8.38 -6.79
N PRO A 45 -8.14 8.72 -7.77
CA PRO A 45 -7.97 9.82 -8.71
C PRO A 45 -7.45 11.07 -8.01
N LYS A 46 -6.42 11.73 -8.57
CA LYS A 46 -5.76 12.94 -8.02
C LYS A 46 -6.75 13.91 -7.36
N VAL A 47 -7.11 13.66 -6.10
CA VAL A 47 -8.06 14.50 -5.39
C VAL A 47 -7.29 15.75 -5.02
N LYS A 48 -7.74 16.91 -5.50
CA LYS A 48 -7.18 18.20 -5.07
C LYS A 48 -7.23 18.22 -3.53
N ARG A 49 -6.09 18.43 -2.87
CA ARG A 49 -6.00 18.52 -1.40
C ARG A 49 -5.89 19.99 -1.00
N CYS A 50 -6.33 20.30 0.22
CA CYS A 50 -6.15 21.63 0.77
C CYS A 50 -4.65 21.88 1.05
N PRO A 51 -4.07 23.01 0.60
CA PRO A 51 -2.67 23.35 0.89
C PRO A 51 -2.43 23.64 2.38
N GLY A 52 -3.48 23.92 3.15
CA GLY A 52 -3.37 24.15 4.59
C GLY A 52 -3.40 22.88 5.43
N CYS A 53 -4.41 22.02 5.24
CA CYS A 53 -4.64 20.87 6.13
C CYS A 53 -4.41 19.50 5.49
N GLY A 54 -4.08 19.43 4.19
CA GLY A 54 -3.80 18.16 3.50
C GLY A 54 -5.01 17.23 3.28
N LEU A 55 -6.18 17.57 3.84
CA LEU A 55 -7.43 16.87 3.60
C LEU A 55 -7.96 17.10 2.18
N PRO A 56 -8.81 16.20 1.66
CA PRO A 56 -9.51 16.40 0.39
C PRO A 56 -10.18 17.78 0.31
N LEU A 57 -9.89 18.52 -0.76
CA LEU A 57 -10.32 19.91 -0.93
C LEU A 57 -11.83 19.98 -1.11
N ARG A 58 -12.54 20.40 -0.06
CA ARG A 58 -13.93 20.82 -0.13
C ARG A 58 -14.02 22.33 0.06
N ARG A 59 -14.65 23.04 -0.87
CA ARG A 59 -14.83 24.50 -0.83
C ARG A 59 -16.16 24.85 -0.16
N SER A 60 -16.14 25.79 0.77
CA SER A 60 -17.32 26.42 1.35
C SER A 60 -17.06 27.92 1.47
N LYS A 61 -17.87 28.76 0.80
CA LYS A 61 -17.75 30.23 0.82
C LYS A 61 -16.32 30.75 0.54
N GLY A 62 -15.63 30.18 -0.45
CA GLY A 62 -14.24 30.58 -0.81
C GLY A 62 -13.15 30.10 0.16
N ARG A 63 -13.49 29.24 1.13
CA ARG A 63 -12.56 28.69 2.13
C ARG A 63 -12.58 27.17 2.11
N CYS A 64 -11.56 26.56 2.71
CA CYS A 64 -11.56 25.14 2.98
C CYS A 64 -12.65 24.82 4.01
N ALA A 65 -13.55 23.91 3.67
CA ALA A 65 -14.61 23.47 4.58
C ALA A 65 -14.09 22.69 5.80
N ALA A 66 -12.85 22.18 5.76
CA ALA A 66 -12.26 21.41 6.85
C ALA A 66 -11.47 22.27 7.84
N CYS A 67 -10.63 23.19 7.36
CA CYS A 67 -9.75 24.01 8.22
C CYS A 67 -10.04 25.51 8.16
N GLY A 68 -11.04 25.95 7.38
CA GLY A 68 -11.42 27.36 7.27
C GLY A 68 -10.41 28.26 6.52
N ARG A 69 -9.28 27.71 6.06
CA ARG A 69 -8.26 28.50 5.33
C ARG A 69 -8.85 29.08 4.04
N PRO A 70 -8.66 30.37 3.74
CA PRO A 70 -9.02 30.93 2.44
C PRO A 70 -8.29 30.19 1.32
N LEU A 71 -9.02 29.90 0.25
CA LEU A 71 -8.48 29.25 -0.93
C LEU A 71 -8.39 30.32 -2.02
N ASP A 72 -7.18 30.70 -2.39
CA ASP A 72 -6.98 31.64 -3.49
C ASP A 72 -7.63 31.10 -4.79
N PRO A 73 -8.26 31.96 -5.60
CA PRO A 73 -8.61 31.60 -6.96
C PRO A 73 -7.31 31.32 -7.73
N ILE A 74 -7.19 30.11 -8.27
CA ILE A 74 -6.22 29.79 -9.33
C ILE A 74 -6.80 30.33 -10.62
#